data_AF-A0A328S780-F1
#
_entry.id   AF-A0A328S780-F1
#
_cell.length_a   1.000
_cell.length_b   1.000
_cell.length_c   1.000
_cell.angle_alpha   90.00
_cell.angle_beta   90.00
_cell.angle_gamma   90.00
#
_symmetry.space_group_name_H-M   'P 1'
#
loop_
_entity.id
_entity.type
_entity.pdbx_description
1 polymer ?
#
loop_
_entity_poly.entity_id
_entity_poly.type
_entity_poly.pdbx_seq_one_letter_code
_entity_poly.pdbx_strand_id
1 'polypeptide(L)'
;MNNEQRKELIKIIEQVDVWQRIETSIDGVSLFKAPRQDDKVQMYVEINPVHNGKNIRKKGFNLKTPEEYDALKKLIENEKIRELLEVIGEYYNDNKVIKIEL
;
A
#
# COMPACT_ATOMS: atom_id res chain seq x y z
N MET A 1 10.81 15.87 -0.34
CA MET A 1 11.72 15.48 -1.44
C MET A 1 12.35 16.72 -2.02
N ASN A 2 13.69 16.80 -2.02
CA ASN A 2 14.44 17.93 -2.58
C ASN A 2 14.45 17.87 -4.12
N ASN A 3 15.03 18.89 -4.76
CA ASN A 3 15.03 19.00 -6.23
C ASN A 3 15.91 17.94 -6.91
N GLU A 4 17.01 17.53 -6.30
CA GLU A 4 17.91 16.51 -6.85
C GLU A 4 17.23 15.14 -6.85
N GLN A 5 16.62 14.77 -5.72
CA GLN A 5 15.82 13.55 -5.57
C GLN A 5 14.67 13.49 -6.59
N ARG A 6 14.02 14.62 -6.89
CA ARG A 6 12.97 14.70 -7.92
C ARG A 6 13.50 14.40 -9.32
N LYS A 7 14.64 14.97 -9.68
CA LYS A 7 15.26 14.75 -10.99
C LYS A 7 15.70 13.29 -11.16
N GLU A 8 16.32 12.74 -10.13
CA GLU A 8 16.75 11.34 -10.13
C GLU A 8 15.57 10.38 -10.26
N LEU A 9 14.48 10.61 -9.52
CA LEU A 9 13.26 9.82 -9.63
C LEU A 9 12.70 9.83 -11.06
N ILE A 10 12.61 11.01 -11.70
CA ILE A 10 12.11 11.12 -13.08
C ILE A 10 12.96 10.29 -14.04
N LYS A 11 14.29 10.39 -13.92
CA LYS A 11 15.23 9.62 -14.75
C LYS A 11 15.05 8.11 -14.57
N ILE A 12 14.87 7.63 -13.33
CA ILE A 12 14.64 6.21 -13.06
C ILE A 12 13.33 5.74 -13.70
N ILE A 13 12.25 6.52 -13.58
CA ILE A 13 10.93 6.19 -14.15
C ILE A 13 10.97 6.08 -15.68
N GLU A 14 11.74 6.94 -16.34
CA GLU A 14 11.91 6.88 -17.80
C GLU A 14 12.59 5.58 -18.25
N GLN A 15 13.52 5.05 -17.44
CA GLN A 15 14.33 3.88 -17.73
C GLN A 15 13.69 2.55 -17.31
N VAL A 16 12.70 2.58 -16.40
CA VAL A 16 12.10 1.36 -15.86
C VAL A 16 11.15 0.70 -16.88
N ASP A 17 11.13 -0.63 -16.92
CA ASP A 17 10.23 -1.40 -17.77
C ASP A 17 8.80 -1.42 -17.23
N VAL A 18 7.85 -1.76 -18.10
CA VAL A 18 6.45 -1.95 -17.71
C VAL A 18 6.35 -3.16 -16.76
N TRP A 19 5.57 -3.00 -15.69
CA TRP A 19 5.39 -3.92 -14.56
C TRP A 19 6.61 -4.13 -13.65
N GLN A 20 7.72 -3.47 -13.95
CA GLN A 20 8.87 -3.50 -13.05
C GLN A 20 8.62 -2.60 -11.83
N ARG A 21 8.93 -3.13 -10.64
CA ARG A 21 8.86 -2.42 -9.37
C ARG A 21 10.17 -1.70 -9.07
N ILE A 22 10.05 -0.52 -8.49
CA ILE A 22 11.14 0.28 -7.93
C ILE A 22 10.87 0.37 -6.43
N GLU A 23 11.71 -0.27 -5.63
CA GLU A 23 11.61 -0.20 -4.18
C GLU A 23 12.04 1.17 -3.66
N THR A 24 11.39 1.65 -2.61
CA THR A 24 11.81 2.87 -1.91
C THR A 24 12.52 2.54 -0.61
N SER A 25 13.05 3.55 0.08
CA SER A 25 13.63 3.38 1.41
C SER A 25 12.57 3.22 2.52
N ILE A 26 11.28 3.31 2.19
CA ILE A 26 10.17 3.15 3.14
C ILE A 26 9.62 1.74 2.98
N ASP A 27 9.70 0.93 4.05
CA ASP A 27 9.18 -0.43 4.05
C ASP A 27 7.71 -0.46 3.63
N GLY A 28 7.41 -1.35 2.68
CA GLY A 28 6.06 -1.51 2.13
C GLY A 28 5.66 -0.47 1.09
N VAL A 29 6.53 0.48 0.74
CA VAL A 29 6.27 1.47 -0.31
C VAL A 29 7.17 1.19 -1.52
N SER A 30 6.53 0.91 -2.65
CA SER A 30 7.20 0.76 -3.94
C SER A 30 6.49 1.56 -5.03
N LEU A 31 7.14 1.69 -6.17
CA LEU A 31 6.57 2.29 -7.38
C LEU A 31 6.54 1.22 -8.47
N PHE A 32 5.55 1.26 -9.35
CA PHE A 32 5.63 0.48 -10.59
C PHE A 32 5.05 1.24 -11.77
N LYS A 33 5.59 0.92 -12.94
CA LYS A 33 5.11 1.44 -14.22
C LYS A 33 4.06 0.50 -14.77
N ALA A 34 2.88 0.99 -15.05
CA ALA A 34 1.86 0.22 -15.76
C ALA A 34 1.96 0.45 -17.27
N PRO A 35 1.32 -0.40 -18.10
CA PRO A 35 1.22 -0.16 -19.53
C PRO A 35 0.67 1.23 -19.82
N ARG A 36 1.14 1.84 -20.91
CA ARG A 36 0.65 3.15 -21.34
C ARG A 36 -0.85 3.08 -21.61
N GLN A 37 -1.55 4.13 -21.23
CA GLN A 37 -2.96 4.35 -21.54
C GLN A 37 -3.07 5.72 -22.18
N ASP A 38 -3.68 5.81 -23.37
CA ASP A 38 -3.82 7.04 -24.15
C ASP A 38 -2.49 7.81 -24.31
N ASP A 39 -1.42 7.08 -24.68
CA ASP A 39 -0.04 7.54 -24.81
C ASP A 39 0.62 8.14 -23.55
N LYS A 40 -0.06 8.10 -22.39
CA LYS A 40 0.49 8.56 -21.13
C LYS A 40 1.16 7.42 -20.38
N VAL A 41 2.38 7.67 -19.89
CA VAL A 41 3.04 6.79 -18.92
C VAL A 41 2.22 6.77 -17.64
N GLN A 42 1.90 5.57 -17.14
CA GLN A 42 1.13 5.38 -15.92
C GLN A 42 2.07 4.89 -14.82
N MET A 43 2.21 5.67 -13.76
CA MET A 43 2.96 5.30 -12.56
C MET A 43 1.99 5.14 -11.40
N TYR A 44 2.29 4.18 -10.54
CA TYR A 44 1.55 3.94 -9.31
C TYR A 44 2.52 3.85 -8.14
N VAL A 45 2.10 4.37 -6.99
CA VAL A 45 2.69 4.12 -5.68
C VAL A 45 1.93 2.95 -5.06
N GLU A 46 2.61 1.83 -4.84
CA GLU A 46 2.06 0.69 -4.11
C GLU A 46 2.41 0.83 -2.63
N ILE A 47 1.39 0.85 -1.77
CA ILE A 47 1.51 0.92 -0.31
C ILE A 47 0.97 -0.39 0.29
N ASN A 48 1.87 -1.29 0.62
CA ASN A 48 1.59 -2.55 1.29
C ASN A 48 1.82 -2.42 2.80
N PRO A 49 0.84 -2.78 3.66
CA PRO A 49 1.08 -2.75 5.09
C PRO A 49 2.15 -3.78 5.50
N VAL A 50 3.04 -3.35 6.37
CA VAL A 50 4.11 -4.20 6.93
C VAL A 50 3.84 -4.36 8.42
N HIS A 51 3.95 -5.59 8.92
CA HIS A 51 3.86 -5.89 10.35
C HIS A 51 5.13 -6.65 10.77
N ASN A 52 5.87 -6.10 11.75
CA ASN A 52 7.14 -6.65 12.23
C ASN A 52 8.16 -6.91 11.09
N GLY A 53 8.29 -5.96 10.16
CA GLY A 53 9.20 -6.07 9.00
C GLY A 53 8.77 -7.12 7.96
N LYS A 54 7.59 -7.73 8.09
CA LYS A 54 7.04 -8.67 7.11
C LYS A 54 5.79 -8.09 6.48
N ASN A 55 5.68 -8.22 5.16
CA ASN A 55 4.44 -7.93 4.45
C ASN A 55 3.31 -8.76 5.07
N ILE A 56 2.24 -8.11 5.49
CA ILE A 56 1.02 -8.86 5.79
C ILE A 56 0.54 -9.48 4.47
N ARG A 57 -0.02 -10.69 4.49
CA ARG A 57 -0.47 -11.39 3.25
C ARG A 57 -1.61 -10.65 2.49
N LYS A 58 -2.00 -9.45 2.90
CA LYS A 58 -2.99 -8.61 2.22
C LYS A 58 -2.30 -7.73 1.18
N LYS A 59 -2.89 -7.68 -0.01
CA LYS A 59 -2.54 -6.68 -1.03
C LYS A 59 -2.82 -5.29 -0.47
N GLY A 60 -1.86 -4.39 -0.65
CA GLY A 60 -1.98 -2.98 -0.30
C GLY A 60 -2.81 -2.17 -1.28
N PHE A 61 -2.55 -0.88 -1.30
CA PHE A 61 -3.22 0.09 -2.16
C PHE A 61 -2.28 0.57 -3.27
N ASN A 62 -2.81 0.69 -4.49
CA ASN A 62 -2.11 1.33 -5.60
C ASN A 62 -2.71 2.71 -5.80
N LEU A 63 -1.90 3.74 -5.61
CA LEU A 63 -2.32 5.14 -5.68
C LEU A 63 -1.58 5.86 -6.79
N LYS A 64 -2.28 6.74 -7.50
CA LYS A 64 -1.75 7.58 -8.57
C LYS A 64 -1.65 9.04 -8.17
N THR A 65 -2.58 9.52 -7.35
CA THR A 65 -2.70 10.96 -7.06
C THR A 65 -2.74 11.24 -5.55
N PRO A 66 -2.37 12.46 -5.14
CA PRO A 66 -2.51 12.88 -3.75
C PRO A 66 -3.95 12.81 -3.23
N GLU A 67 -4.95 13.07 -4.09
CA GLU A 67 -6.37 13.02 -3.71
C GLU A 67 -6.81 11.59 -3.37
N GLU A 68 -6.32 10.58 -4.11
CA GLU A 68 -6.57 9.17 -3.78
C GLU A 68 -5.95 8.80 -2.43
N TYR A 69 -4.74 9.29 -2.15
CA TYR A 69 -4.09 9.12 -0.85
C TYR A 69 -4.88 9.76 0.29
N ASP A 70 -5.30 11.02 0.13
CA ASP A 70 -6.05 11.74 1.15
C ASP A 70 -7.42 11.12 1.41
N ALA A 71 -8.09 10.63 0.36
CA ALA A 71 -9.35 9.90 0.49
C ALA A 71 -9.17 8.59 1.25
N LEU A 72 -8.15 7.80 0.91
CA LEU A 72 -7.82 6.57 1.60
C LEU A 72 -7.46 6.81 3.06
N LYS A 73 -6.63 7.82 3.33
CA LYS A 73 -6.20 8.20 4.68
C LYS A 73 -7.41 8.49 5.58
N LYS A 74 -8.38 9.28 5.10
CA LYS A 74 -9.62 9.57 5.84
C LYS A 74 -10.43 8.32 6.19
N LEU A 75 -10.45 7.32 5.31
CA LEU A 75 -11.14 6.06 5.59
C LEU A 75 -10.37 5.25 6.65
N ILE A 76 -9.05 5.11 6.50
CA ILE A 76 -8.21 4.35 7.44
C ILE A 76 -8.23 4.97 8.84
N GLU A 77 -8.25 6.30 8.93
CA GLU A 77 -8.30 7.05 10.20
C GLU A 77 -9.69 7.08 10.83
N ASN A 78 -10.73 6.51 10.18
CA ASN A 78 -12.07 6.48 10.74
C ASN A 78 -12.17 5.47 11.89
N GLU A 79 -12.41 5.97 13.10
CA GLU A 79 -12.50 5.16 14.32
C GLU A 79 -13.54 4.04 14.23
N LYS A 80 -14.66 4.25 13.53
CA LYS A 80 -15.70 3.22 13.35
C LYS A 80 -15.22 2.02 12.54
N ILE A 81 -14.26 2.22 11.62
CA ILE A 81 -13.65 1.11 10.88
C ILE A 81 -12.82 0.26 11.83
N ARG A 82 -12.12 0.90 12.78
CA ARG A 82 -11.35 0.18 13.81
C ARG A 82 -12.26 -0.60 14.75
N GLU A 83 -13.31 0.02 15.28
CA GLU A 83 -14.31 -0.65 16.11
C GLU A 83 -14.92 -1.86 15.39
N LEU A 84 -15.27 -1.71 14.11
CA LEU A 84 -15.79 -2.81 13.30
C LEU A 84 -14.79 -3.97 13.19
N LEU A 85 -13.51 -3.67 12.94
CA LEU A 85 -12.46 -4.68 12.86
C LEU A 85 -12.24 -5.39 14.20
N GLU A 86 -12.38 -4.69 15.32
CA GLU A 86 -12.28 -5.27 16.67
C GLU A 86 -13.42 -6.26 16.93
N VAL A 87 -14.68 -5.87 16.63
CA VAL A 87 -15.84 -6.77 16.76
C VAL A 87 -15.68 -7.99 15.85
N ILE A 88 -15.37 -7.78 14.57
CA ILE A 88 -15.18 -8.91 13.64
C ILE A 88 -14.00 -9.79 14.09
N GLY A 89 -12.94 -9.19 14.62
CA GLY A 89 -11.78 -9.88 15.19
C GLY A 89 -12.13 -10.74 16.40
N GLU A 90 -12.97 -10.24 17.30
CA GLU A 90 -13.34 -10.95 18.52
C GLU A 90 -14.25 -12.16 18.26
N TYR A 91 -15.18 -12.04 17.31
CA TYR A 91 -16.25 -13.02 17.12
C TYR A 91 -16.05 -13.98 15.93
N TYR A 92 -15.25 -13.60 14.92
CA TYR A 92 -15.16 -14.36 13.66
C TYR A 92 -13.74 -14.71 13.21
N ASN A 93 -12.75 -13.86 13.51
CA ASN A 93 -11.35 -14.15 13.15
C ASN A 93 -10.63 -14.75 14.35
N ASP A 94 -10.86 -16.05 14.59
CA ASP A 94 -10.32 -16.87 15.67
C ASP A 94 -8.96 -16.43 16.23
N ASN A 95 -8.98 -15.71 17.36
CA ASN A 95 -7.87 -15.65 18.31
C ASN A 95 -8.25 -16.20 19.70
N LYS A 96 -9.49 -16.68 19.89
CA LYS A 96 -9.84 -17.48 21.06
C LYS A 96 -9.54 -18.94 20.72
N VAL A 97 -8.39 -19.44 21.19
CA VAL A 97 -8.13 -20.88 21.25
C VAL A 97 -9.25 -21.50 22.08
N ILE A 98 -10.23 -22.11 21.41
CA ILE A 98 -11.28 -22.88 22.08
C ILE A 98 -10.60 -24.16 22.58
N LYS A 99 -10.15 -24.17 23.84
CA LYS A 99 -9.88 -25.41 24.55
C LYS A 99 -11.23 -25.99 24.98
N ILE A 100 -11.61 -27.09 24.36
CA ILE A 100 -12.68 -27.96 24.86
C ILE A 100 -11.98 -29.01 25.72
N GLU A 101 -12.28 -29.05 27.02
CA GLU A 101 -11.94 -30.21 27.85
C GLU A 101 -12.94 -31.33 27.51
N LEU A 102 -12.42 -32.52 27.22
CA LEU A 102 -13.19 -33.76 27.06
C LEU A 102 -13.47 -34.36 28.44
#